data_AF-A0A519KK61-F1
#
_entry.id   AF-A0A519KK61-F1
#
_cell.length_a   1.000
_cell.length_b   1.000
_cell.length_c   1.000
_cell.angle_alpha   90.00
_cell.angle_beta   90.00
_cell.angle_gamma   90.00
#
_symmetry.space_group_name_H-M   'P 1'
#
loop_
_entity.id
_entity.type
_entity.pdbx_description
1 polymer ?
#
loop_
_entity_poly.entity_id
_entity_poly.type
_entity_poly.pdbx_seq_one_letter_code
_entity_poly.pdbx_strand_id
1 'polypeptide(L)'
;MGDAGLTGRQKKWFATVEANFEKQTGRPVAVWVDILKKGCPETRPKAQAAWLKASYGIGANHAAHILNAARPADQMSWDDAEALRSALWAEPRALAILEALERKVAGLEGVVTGQRKGYTSFSRAVQFAAIRPLKGGKALLGLKLDPAVSDRLSAPARTESWSERLAAVVELDGPGAVTNDIGRLFAQAADNG
;
A
#
# COMPACT_ATOMS: atom_id res chain seq x y z
N MET A 1 -5.99 11.65 12.11
CA MET A 1 -4.83 11.22 11.29
C MET A 1 -4.55 9.78 11.62
N GLY A 2 -4.91 8.88 10.71
CA GLY A 2 -4.84 7.43 10.92
C GLY A 2 -3.41 6.94 10.82
N ASP A 3 -2.75 6.78 11.96
CA ASP A 3 -1.42 6.17 12.09
C ASP A 3 -1.43 4.65 11.85
N ALA A 4 -2.61 4.07 11.62
CA ALA A 4 -2.82 2.66 11.35
C ALA A 4 -2.28 2.28 9.96
N GLY A 5 -1.32 1.37 9.92
CA GLY A 5 -0.80 0.79 8.67
C GLY A 5 0.48 1.39 8.12
N LEU A 6 1.17 2.25 8.89
CA LEU A 6 2.53 2.70 8.58
C LEU A 6 3.56 2.09 9.52
N THR A 7 4.67 1.61 8.97
CA THR A 7 5.82 1.15 9.77
C THR A 7 6.52 2.33 10.44
N GLY A 8 7.26 2.10 11.52
CA GLY A 8 8.04 3.15 12.18
C GLY A 8 9.02 3.86 11.24
N ARG A 9 9.57 3.12 10.26
CA ARG A 9 10.41 3.68 9.19
C ARG A 9 9.63 4.63 8.28
N GLN A 10 8.42 4.26 7.88
CA GLN A 10 7.55 5.11 7.07
C GLN A 10 7.15 6.38 7.83
N LYS A 11 6.77 6.26 9.11
CA LYS A 11 6.44 7.42 9.96
C LYS A 11 7.59 8.42 10.04
N LYS A 12 8.81 7.95 10.34
CA LYS A 12 10.01 8.81 10.36
C LYS A 12 10.28 9.50 9.02
N TRP A 13 10.10 8.77 7.92
CA TRP A 13 10.28 9.33 6.58
C TRP A 13 9.25 10.44 6.29
N PHE A 14 7.96 10.21 6.55
CA PHE A 14 6.93 11.23 6.36
C PHE A 14 7.17 12.48 7.21
N ALA A 15 7.50 12.31 8.50
CA ALA A 15 7.85 13.42 9.38
C ALA A 15 9.05 14.22 8.86
N THR A 16 10.06 13.53 8.30
CA THR A 16 11.23 14.19 7.69
C THR A 16 10.88 14.96 6.43
N VAL A 17 10.02 14.39 5.58
CA VAL A 17 9.53 15.04 4.35
C VAL A 17 8.76 16.30 4.70
N GLU A 18 7.84 16.22 5.66
CA GLU A 18 7.02 17.34 6.10
C GLU A 18 7.87 18.46 6.74
N ALA A 19 8.78 18.10 7.65
CA ALA A 19 9.66 19.07 8.32
C ALA A 19 10.62 19.80 7.36
N ASN A 20 11.01 19.16 6.26
CA ASN A 20 11.92 19.76 5.28
C ASN A 20 11.22 20.34 4.05
N PHE A 21 9.90 20.18 3.94
CA PHE A 21 9.15 20.51 2.72
C PHE A 21 9.34 21.98 2.33
N GLU A 22 9.16 22.91 3.27
CA GLU A 22 9.33 24.33 3.01
C GLU A 22 10.78 24.68 2.65
N LYS A 23 11.77 24.09 3.34
CA LYS A 23 13.18 24.29 3.02
C LYS A 23 13.55 23.79 1.62
N GLN A 24 12.95 22.69 1.16
CA GLN A 24 13.26 22.07 -0.14
C GLN A 24 12.46 22.66 -1.30
N THR A 25 11.29 23.23 -1.03
CA THR A 25 10.42 23.80 -2.07
C THR A 25 10.38 25.34 -2.03
N GLY A 26 10.94 25.96 -0.98
CA GLY A 26 10.98 27.40 -0.77
C GLY A 26 9.66 28.02 -0.28
N ARG A 27 8.59 27.23 -0.07
CA ARG A 27 7.28 27.73 0.37
C ARG A 27 6.54 26.68 1.22
N PRO A 28 5.67 27.09 2.16
CA PRO A 28 4.84 26.17 2.92
C PRO A 28 3.78 25.50 2.04
N VAL A 29 3.29 24.33 2.46
CA VAL A 29 2.34 23.52 1.66
C VAL A 29 1.05 24.28 1.31
N ALA A 30 0.53 25.12 2.21
CA ALA A 30 -0.68 25.91 1.96
C ALA A 30 -0.52 26.87 0.77
N VAL A 31 0.66 27.49 0.62
CA VAL A 31 0.95 28.38 -0.52
C VAL A 31 1.03 27.58 -1.81
N TRP A 32 1.59 26.37 -1.78
CA TRP A 32 1.57 25.49 -2.95
C TRP A 32 0.18 25.00 -3.33
N VAL A 33 -0.67 24.70 -2.35
CA VAL A 33 -2.08 24.36 -2.59
C VAL A 33 -2.80 25.51 -3.29
N ASP A 34 -2.53 26.75 -2.87
CA ASP A 34 -3.06 27.95 -3.50
C ASP A 34 -2.56 28.13 -4.95
N ILE A 35 -1.26 27.95 -5.18
CA ILE A 35 -0.65 27.98 -6.52
C ILE A 35 -1.30 26.93 -7.43
N LEU A 36 -1.47 25.71 -6.92
CA LEU A 36 -2.11 24.63 -7.64
C LEU A 36 -3.56 24.98 -7.99
N LYS A 37 -4.37 25.39 -7.01
CA LYS A 37 -5.80 25.66 -7.19
C LYS A 37 -6.09 26.85 -8.10
N LYS A 38 -5.24 27.88 -8.07
CA LYS A 38 -5.44 29.14 -8.84
C LYS A 38 -4.76 29.12 -10.21
N GLY A 39 -3.64 28.39 -10.34
CA GLY A 39 -2.77 28.49 -11.51
C GLY A 39 -2.70 27.23 -12.38
N CYS A 40 -3.07 26.06 -11.88
CA CYS A 40 -2.98 24.82 -12.65
C CYS A 40 -4.22 24.63 -13.55
N PRO A 41 -4.08 24.58 -14.88
CA PRO A 41 -5.21 24.33 -15.78
C PRO A 41 -5.68 22.87 -15.76
N GLU A 42 -4.86 21.97 -15.21
CA GLU A 42 -5.13 20.53 -15.19
C GLU A 42 -6.05 20.12 -14.05
N THR A 43 -6.95 19.18 -14.33
CA THR A 43 -7.89 18.60 -13.35
C THR A 43 -7.48 17.21 -12.87
N ARG A 44 -6.60 16.52 -13.62
CA ARG A 44 -6.16 15.15 -13.31
C ARG A 44 -4.90 15.18 -12.43
N PRO A 45 -4.82 14.45 -11.31
CA PRO A 45 -3.67 14.51 -10.39
C PRO A 45 -2.30 14.26 -11.05
N LYS A 46 -2.23 13.33 -12.01
CA LYS A 46 -1.00 13.05 -12.77
C LYS A 46 -0.55 14.26 -13.61
N ALA A 47 -1.50 14.93 -14.25
CA ALA A 47 -1.23 16.10 -15.08
C ALA A 47 -0.89 17.32 -14.21
N GLN A 48 -1.56 17.47 -13.05
CA GLN A 48 -1.22 18.47 -12.04
C GLN A 48 0.20 18.28 -11.49
N ALA A 49 0.61 17.04 -11.17
CA ALA A 49 1.98 16.74 -10.76
C ALA A 49 3.01 17.05 -11.86
N ALA A 50 2.68 16.75 -13.12
CA ALA A 50 3.53 17.07 -14.26
C ALA A 50 3.66 18.59 -14.45
N TRP A 51 2.58 19.34 -14.27
CA TRP A 51 2.57 20.80 -14.30
C TRP A 51 3.43 21.39 -13.16
N LEU A 52 3.27 20.92 -11.92
CA LEU A 52 4.11 21.35 -10.78
C LEU A 52 5.60 21.13 -11.05
N LYS A 53 5.95 19.99 -11.68
CA LYS A 53 7.32 19.70 -12.09
C LYS A 53 7.80 20.64 -13.20
N ALA A 54 7.01 20.82 -14.26
CA ALA A 54 7.39 21.61 -15.43
C ALA A 54 7.49 23.11 -15.11
N SER A 55 6.58 23.64 -14.30
CA SER A 55 6.50 25.07 -13.98
C SER A 55 7.38 25.48 -12.80
N TYR A 56 7.59 24.59 -11.82
CA TYR A 56 8.24 24.94 -10.55
C TYR A 56 9.35 23.97 -10.11
N GLY A 57 9.69 22.96 -10.92
CA GLY A 57 10.73 21.98 -10.58
C GLY A 57 10.35 21.05 -9.42
N ILE A 58 9.09 20.99 -9.02
CA ILE A 58 8.64 20.21 -7.87
C ILE A 58 8.72 18.71 -8.17
N GLY A 59 9.51 18.00 -7.36
CA GLY A 59 9.67 16.55 -7.44
C GLY A 59 8.40 15.78 -7.06
N ALA A 60 8.33 14.51 -7.48
CA ALA A 60 7.12 13.69 -7.36
C ALA A 60 6.57 13.55 -5.92
N ASN A 61 7.46 13.40 -4.92
CA ASN A 61 7.04 13.25 -3.52
C ASN A 61 6.42 14.54 -2.97
N HIS A 62 7.02 15.70 -3.26
CA HIS A 62 6.48 16.99 -2.87
C HIS A 62 5.17 17.30 -3.62
N ALA A 63 5.11 16.98 -4.92
CA ALA A 63 3.88 17.11 -5.68
C ALA A 63 2.75 16.25 -5.10
N ALA A 64 3.04 15.00 -4.72
CA ALA A 64 2.07 14.13 -4.06
C ALA A 64 1.57 14.72 -2.73
N HIS A 65 2.47 15.32 -1.93
CA HIS A 65 2.09 15.99 -0.68
C HIS A 65 1.17 17.20 -0.91
N ILE A 66 1.49 18.06 -1.90
CA ILE A 66 0.66 19.21 -2.29
C ILE A 66 -0.72 18.74 -2.77
N LEU A 67 -0.76 17.74 -3.67
CA LEU A 67 -2.01 17.20 -4.21
C LEU A 67 -2.89 16.60 -3.11
N ASN A 68 -2.27 15.91 -2.14
CA ASN A 68 -2.99 15.36 -1.00
C ASN A 68 -3.60 16.46 -0.12
N ALA A 69 -2.87 17.54 0.12
CA ALA A 69 -3.35 18.70 0.88
C ALA A 69 -4.43 19.50 0.12
N ALA A 70 -4.40 19.48 -1.22
CA ALA A 70 -5.38 20.18 -2.06
C ALA A 70 -6.68 19.38 -2.29
N ARG A 71 -6.69 18.08 -1.96
CA ARG A 71 -7.78 17.16 -2.26
C ARG A 71 -9.10 17.57 -1.55
N PRO A 72 -10.25 17.46 -2.23
CA PRO A 72 -11.56 17.63 -1.61
C PRO A 72 -11.79 16.69 -0.41
N ALA A 73 -12.50 17.16 0.62
CA ALA A 73 -12.73 16.40 1.85
C ALA A 73 -13.66 15.19 1.67
N ASP A 74 -14.45 15.16 0.59
CA ASP A 74 -15.42 14.11 0.24
C ASP A 74 -14.81 12.95 -0.58
N GLN A 75 -13.54 13.06 -1.01
CA GLN A 75 -12.87 11.96 -1.70
C GLN A 75 -12.25 10.97 -0.71
N MET A 76 -12.47 9.67 -0.96
CA MET A 76 -11.86 8.58 -0.19
C MET A 76 -10.35 8.77 -0.12
N SER A 77 -9.86 8.90 1.11
CA SER A 77 -8.46 9.19 1.34
C SER A 77 -7.60 7.92 1.30
N TRP A 78 -6.33 8.08 0.95
CA TRP A 78 -5.36 6.99 1.03
C TRP A 78 -5.03 6.61 2.48
N ASP A 79 -5.35 7.48 3.45
CA ASP A 79 -5.19 7.23 4.89
C ASP A 79 -6.47 6.73 5.58
N ASP A 80 -7.56 6.57 4.82
CA ASP A 80 -8.78 5.93 5.31
C ASP A 80 -8.69 4.41 5.09
N ALA A 81 -8.01 3.76 6.02
CA ALA A 81 -7.75 2.32 5.94
C ALA A 81 -9.04 1.49 5.89
N GLU A 82 -10.10 1.93 6.58
CA GLU A 82 -11.36 1.19 6.64
C GLU A 82 -12.14 1.30 5.33
N ALA A 83 -12.24 2.51 4.77
CA ALA A 83 -12.86 2.70 3.45
C ALA A 83 -12.08 1.96 2.36
N LEU A 84 -10.75 2.00 2.40
CA LEU A 84 -9.90 1.25 1.46
C LEU A 84 -10.10 -0.26 1.58
N ARG A 85 -10.18 -0.79 2.81
CA ARG A 85 -10.44 -2.21 3.04
C ARG A 85 -11.80 -2.60 2.50
N SER A 86 -12.85 -1.86 2.88
CA SER A 86 -14.23 -2.13 2.47
C SER A 86 -14.38 -2.09 0.95
N ALA A 87 -13.76 -1.12 0.28
CA ALA A 87 -13.78 -1.01 -1.17
C ALA A 87 -13.00 -2.15 -1.86
N LEU A 88 -11.84 -2.52 -1.32
CA LEU A 88 -11.00 -3.57 -1.89
C LEU A 88 -11.63 -4.96 -1.72
N TRP A 89 -12.20 -5.25 -0.55
CA TRP A 89 -12.70 -6.57 -0.16
C TRP A 89 -14.22 -6.64 -0.11
N ALA A 90 -14.90 -5.99 -1.05
CA ALA A 90 -16.36 -5.94 -1.12
C ALA A 90 -17.01 -7.31 -1.35
N GLU A 91 -16.30 -8.28 -1.94
CA GLU A 91 -16.81 -9.64 -2.15
C GLU A 91 -16.62 -10.49 -0.87
N PRO A 92 -17.70 -11.03 -0.27
CA PRO A 92 -17.63 -11.71 1.04
C PRO A 92 -16.68 -12.91 1.07
N ARG A 93 -16.61 -13.71 -0.01
CA ARG A 93 -15.70 -14.87 -0.06
C ARG A 93 -14.24 -14.44 -0.08
N ALA A 94 -13.91 -13.37 -0.79
CA ALA A 94 -12.56 -12.81 -0.82
C ALA A 94 -12.19 -12.19 0.54
N LEU A 95 -13.13 -11.46 1.17
CA LEU A 95 -12.95 -10.94 2.53
C LEU A 95 -12.66 -12.05 3.54
N ALA A 96 -13.39 -13.17 3.48
CA ALA A 96 -13.16 -14.31 4.35
C ALA A 96 -11.75 -14.92 4.19
N ILE A 97 -11.14 -14.85 3.00
CA ILE A 97 -9.73 -15.24 2.79
C ILE A 97 -8.80 -14.30 3.57
N LEU A 98 -9.00 -12.99 3.45
CA LEU A 98 -8.20 -12.00 4.16
C LEU A 98 -8.31 -12.20 5.68
N GLU A 99 -9.52 -12.38 6.20
CA GLU A 99 -9.76 -12.61 7.63
C GLU A 99 -9.15 -13.94 8.12
N ALA A 100 -9.17 -14.98 7.28
CA ALA A 100 -8.49 -16.23 7.58
C ALA A 100 -6.96 -16.05 7.65
N LEU A 101 -6.39 -15.24 6.75
CA LEU A 101 -4.97 -14.90 6.78
C LEU A 101 -4.64 -14.06 8.02
N GLU A 102 -5.39 -13.00 8.31
CA GLU A 102 -5.17 -12.14 9.48
C GLU A 102 -5.19 -12.93 10.79
N ARG A 103 -6.07 -13.94 10.92
CA ARG A 103 -6.06 -14.85 12.07
C ARG A 103 -4.77 -15.67 12.20
N LYS A 104 -4.13 -16.07 11.08
CA LYS A 104 -2.81 -16.73 11.12
C LYS A 104 -1.70 -15.76 11.53
N VAL A 105 -1.83 -14.49 11.14
CA VAL A 105 -0.81 -13.45 11.34
C VAL A 105 -0.89 -12.81 12.71
N ALA A 106 -2.04 -12.86 13.39
CA ALA A 106 -2.25 -12.27 14.72
C ALA A 106 -1.23 -12.75 15.78
N GLY A 107 -0.61 -13.92 15.59
CA GLY A 107 0.45 -14.44 16.46
C GLY A 107 1.87 -13.98 16.12
N LEU A 108 2.06 -13.15 15.08
CA LEU A 108 3.37 -12.68 14.65
C LEU A 108 3.64 -11.28 15.17
N GLU A 109 4.67 -11.15 16.00
CA GLU A 109 5.08 -9.85 16.54
C GLU A 109 5.62 -8.91 15.45
N GLY A 110 5.34 -7.62 15.64
CA GLY A 110 5.87 -6.53 14.83
C GLY A 110 5.25 -6.39 13.44
N VAL A 111 4.21 -7.17 13.11
CA VAL A 111 3.55 -7.05 11.81
C VAL A 111 2.63 -5.84 11.76
N VAL A 112 2.83 -5.00 10.75
CA VAL A 112 1.99 -3.86 10.41
C VAL A 112 1.17 -4.19 9.17
N THR A 113 -0.16 -4.13 9.29
CA THR A 113 -1.09 -4.32 8.18
C THR A 113 -1.47 -2.96 7.60
N GLY A 114 -1.21 -2.74 6.32
CA GLY A 114 -1.56 -1.51 5.60
C GLY A 114 -2.57 -1.77 4.49
N GLN A 115 -3.63 -0.97 4.42
CA GLN A 115 -4.64 -1.06 3.37
C GLN A 115 -4.27 -0.14 2.19
N ARG A 116 -4.27 -0.67 0.97
CA ARG A 116 -4.04 0.08 -0.27
C ARG A 116 -5.21 -0.16 -1.20
N LYS A 117 -5.39 0.73 -2.18
CA LYS A 117 -6.48 0.64 -3.16
C LYS A 117 -6.51 -0.69 -3.94
N GLY A 118 -5.36 -1.34 -4.13
CA GLY A 118 -5.26 -2.58 -4.93
C GLY A 118 -4.84 -3.83 -4.17
N TYR A 119 -4.44 -3.71 -2.90
CA TYR A 119 -3.99 -4.83 -2.07
C TYR A 119 -3.96 -4.46 -0.58
N THR A 120 -4.01 -5.48 0.27
CA THR A 120 -3.63 -5.37 1.69
C THR A 120 -2.18 -5.80 1.83
N SER A 121 -1.37 -5.00 2.53
CA SER A 121 0.05 -5.24 2.75
C SER A 121 0.35 -5.64 4.18
N PHE A 122 1.39 -6.45 4.35
CA PHE A 122 1.94 -6.84 5.63
C PHE A 122 3.44 -6.55 5.63
N SER A 123 3.88 -5.83 6.64
CA SER A 123 5.26 -5.33 6.75
C SER A 123 5.80 -5.47 8.16
N ARG A 124 7.12 -5.62 8.32
CA ARG A 124 7.82 -5.30 9.56
C ARG A 124 8.65 -4.04 9.33
N ALA A 125 9.93 -4.18 8.97
CA ALA A 125 10.78 -3.08 8.54
C ALA A 125 10.48 -2.67 7.08
N VAL A 126 10.12 -3.65 6.25
CA VAL A 126 9.76 -3.56 4.83
C VAL A 126 8.56 -4.48 4.55
N GLN A 127 7.96 -4.33 3.37
CA GLN A 127 6.88 -5.23 2.94
C GLN A 127 7.42 -6.64 2.70
N PHE A 128 6.79 -7.62 3.33
CA PHE A 128 7.15 -9.03 3.18
C PHE A 128 6.00 -9.90 2.66
N ALA A 129 4.77 -9.39 2.71
CA ALA A 129 3.63 -10.00 2.05
C ALA A 129 2.63 -8.95 1.58
N ALA A 130 1.86 -9.29 0.56
CA ALA A 130 0.70 -8.53 0.13
C ALA A 130 -0.34 -9.49 -0.44
N ILE A 131 -1.62 -9.18 -0.24
CA ILE A 131 -2.74 -9.98 -0.76
C ILE A 131 -3.72 -9.07 -1.47
N ARG A 132 -4.25 -9.53 -2.62
CA ARG A 132 -5.31 -8.83 -3.34
C ARG A 132 -6.41 -9.81 -3.77
N PRO A 133 -7.66 -9.35 -3.88
CA PRO A 133 -8.73 -10.18 -4.41
C PRO A 133 -8.51 -10.48 -5.91
N LEU A 134 -9.07 -11.60 -6.33
CA LEU A 134 -9.23 -12.04 -7.70
C LEU A 134 -10.73 -12.20 -8.00
N LYS A 135 -11.08 -12.33 -9.28
CA LYS A 135 -12.47 -12.64 -9.67
C LYS A 135 -12.91 -13.98 -9.07
N GLY A 136 -14.19 -14.09 -8.75
CA GLY A 136 -14.80 -15.33 -8.24
C GLY A 136 -14.50 -15.62 -6.77
N GLY A 137 -14.21 -14.59 -5.98
CA GLY A 137 -14.00 -14.71 -4.54
C GLY A 137 -12.68 -15.37 -4.14
N LYS A 138 -11.71 -15.40 -5.06
CA LYS A 138 -10.35 -15.89 -4.81
C LYS A 138 -9.43 -14.74 -4.38
N ALA A 139 -8.20 -15.07 -3.99
CA ALA A 139 -7.17 -14.07 -3.72
C ALA A 139 -5.79 -14.53 -4.21
N LEU A 140 -4.93 -13.56 -4.53
CA LEU A 140 -3.51 -13.81 -4.80
C LEU A 140 -2.69 -13.28 -3.62
N LEU A 141 -1.92 -14.16 -2.98
CA LEU A 141 -0.99 -13.82 -1.91
C LEU A 141 0.43 -13.81 -2.48
N GLY A 142 1.11 -12.67 -2.40
CA GLY A 142 2.53 -12.51 -2.66
C GLY A 142 3.35 -12.55 -1.38
N LEU A 143 4.52 -13.19 -1.44
CA LEU A 143 5.43 -13.41 -0.31
C LEU A 143 6.87 -13.06 -0.70
N LYS A 144 7.63 -12.49 0.24
CA LYS A 144 9.07 -12.26 0.14
C LYS A 144 9.83 -13.57 0.41
N LEU A 145 9.67 -14.51 -0.51
CA LEU A 145 10.31 -15.81 -0.52
C LEU A 145 10.78 -16.14 -1.93
N ASP A 146 11.73 -17.06 -2.03
CA ASP A 146 12.03 -17.74 -3.27
C ASP A 146 10.87 -18.72 -3.60
N PRO A 147 10.34 -18.73 -4.84
CA PRO A 147 9.32 -19.70 -5.25
C PRO A 147 9.72 -21.16 -5.02
N ALA A 148 11.01 -21.49 -5.05
CA ALA A 148 11.52 -22.85 -4.84
C ALA A 148 11.36 -23.36 -3.39
N VAL A 149 10.96 -22.51 -2.44
CA VAL A 149 10.74 -22.91 -1.04
C VAL A 149 9.56 -23.88 -0.87
N SER A 150 8.60 -23.88 -1.78
CA SER A 150 7.43 -24.76 -1.73
C SER A 150 6.79 -24.93 -3.10
N ASP A 151 6.36 -26.16 -3.43
CA ASP A 151 5.65 -26.47 -4.68
C ASP A 151 4.32 -25.72 -4.85
N ARG A 152 3.81 -25.11 -3.77
CA ARG A 152 2.62 -24.25 -3.81
C ARG A 152 2.91 -22.84 -4.31
N LEU A 153 4.16 -22.43 -4.26
CA LEU A 153 4.60 -21.11 -4.69
C LEU A 153 4.97 -21.15 -6.16
N SER A 154 4.68 -20.06 -6.84
CA SER A 154 5.14 -19.83 -8.21
C SER A 154 5.72 -18.43 -8.32
N ALA A 155 6.56 -18.21 -9.34
CA ALA A 155 6.94 -16.86 -9.70
C ALA A 155 5.70 -16.09 -10.19
N PRO A 156 5.58 -14.78 -9.90
CA PRO A 156 4.51 -13.96 -10.46
C PRO A 156 4.49 -14.03 -11.98
N ALA A 157 3.33 -14.34 -12.56
CA ALA A 157 3.15 -14.37 -14.02
C ALA A 157 3.28 -12.97 -14.68
N ARG A 158 3.28 -11.90 -13.88
CA ARG A 158 3.42 -10.50 -14.29
C ARG A 158 3.93 -9.66 -13.13
N THR A 159 4.39 -8.46 -13.45
CA THR A 159 4.66 -7.44 -12.43
C THR A 159 3.36 -7.08 -11.71
N GLU A 160 3.36 -7.25 -10.40
CA GLU A 160 2.24 -6.91 -9.53
C GLU A 160 2.37 -5.47 -9.01
N SER A 161 1.26 -4.92 -8.50
CA SER A 161 1.21 -3.52 -8.02
C SER A 161 1.84 -3.31 -6.63
N TRP A 162 2.33 -4.37 -6.00
CA TRP A 162 3.03 -4.38 -4.71
C TRP A 162 4.56 -4.39 -4.89
N SER A 163 5.32 -4.53 -3.80
CA SER A 163 6.78 -4.51 -3.85
C SER A 163 7.34 -5.64 -4.71
N GLU A 164 8.32 -5.31 -5.56
CA GLU A 164 9.11 -6.29 -6.35
C GLU A 164 9.84 -7.33 -5.49
N ARG A 165 9.97 -7.10 -4.17
CA ARG A 165 10.55 -8.07 -3.23
C ARG A 165 9.67 -9.30 -3.04
N LEU A 166 8.39 -9.22 -3.37
CA LEU A 166 7.46 -10.34 -3.29
C LEU A 166 7.63 -11.22 -4.53
N ALA A 167 8.67 -12.06 -4.49
CA ALA A 167 9.11 -12.88 -5.61
C ALA A 167 8.34 -14.20 -5.77
N ALA A 168 7.51 -14.58 -4.79
CA ALA A 168 6.68 -15.76 -4.82
C ALA A 168 5.19 -15.42 -4.66
N VAL A 169 4.32 -16.15 -5.34
CA VAL A 169 2.86 -16.01 -5.23
C VAL A 169 2.15 -17.35 -5.08
N VAL A 170 0.98 -17.32 -4.44
CA VAL A 170 0.04 -18.44 -4.35
C VAL A 170 -1.40 -17.94 -4.50
N GLU A 171 -2.19 -18.64 -5.31
CA GLU A 171 -3.63 -18.40 -5.42
C GLU A 171 -4.37 -19.14 -4.29
N LEU A 172 -5.32 -18.44 -3.68
CA LEU A 172 -6.16 -18.95 -2.60
C LEU A 172 -7.60 -19.00 -3.12
N ASP A 173 -8.12 -20.20 -3.34
CA ASP A 173 -9.49 -20.43 -3.83
C ASP A 173 -10.52 -20.49 -2.69
N GLY A 174 -10.42 -19.57 -1.73
CA GLY A 174 -11.34 -19.49 -0.59
C GLY A 174 -10.65 -19.65 0.77
N PRO A 175 -11.38 -19.39 1.87
CA PRO A 175 -10.81 -19.31 3.21
C PRO A 175 -10.16 -20.62 3.67
N GLY A 176 -10.66 -21.77 3.21
CA GLY A 176 -10.06 -23.09 3.50
C GLY A 176 -8.67 -23.28 2.89
N ALA A 177 -8.29 -22.52 1.86
CA ALA A 177 -6.96 -22.56 1.28
C ALA A 177 -5.88 -21.95 2.21
N VAL A 178 -6.29 -21.16 3.22
CA VAL A 178 -5.41 -20.58 4.25
C VAL A 178 -5.08 -21.62 5.33
N THR A 179 -4.41 -22.67 4.87
CA THR A 179 -3.95 -23.80 5.68
C THR A 179 -2.82 -23.42 6.64
N ASN A 180 -2.44 -24.34 7.54
CA ASN A 180 -1.28 -24.16 8.41
C ASN A 180 0.04 -23.99 7.62
N ASP A 181 0.15 -24.66 6.47
CA ASP A 181 1.28 -24.50 5.57
C ASP A 181 1.40 -23.06 5.03
N ILE A 182 0.29 -22.44 4.60
CA ILE A 182 0.27 -21.02 4.22
C ILE A 182 0.68 -20.13 5.40
N GLY A 183 0.20 -20.43 6.61
CA GLY A 183 0.61 -19.70 7.82
C GLY A 183 2.13 -19.79 8.08
N ARG A 184 2.72 -20.96 7.87
CA ARG A 184 4.17 -21.18 7.99
C ARG A 184 4.96 -20.40 6.94
N LEU A 185 4.56 -20.46 5.67
CA LEU A 185 5.19 -19.69 4.60
C LEU A 185 5.10 -18.18 4.85
N PHE A 186 3.96 -17.71 5.37
CA PHE A 186 3.80 -16.31 5.75
C PHE A 186 4.75 -15.91 6.89
N ALA A 187 4.89 -16.73 7.93
CA ALA A 187 5.82 -16.49 9.02
C ALA A 187 7.28 -16.45 8.53
N GLN A 188 7.66 -17.39 7.66
CA GLN A 188 8.98 -17.41 7.03
C GLN A 188 9.24 -16.15 6.19
N ALA A 189 8.23 -15.67 5.45
CA ALA A 189 8.34 -14.41 4.72
C ALA A 189 8.52 -13.23 5.68
N ALA A 190 7.83 -13.23 6.83
CA ALA A 190 7.95 -12.18 7.84
C ALA A 190 9.36 -12.06 8.42
N ASP A 191 10.13 -13.15 8.51
CA ASP A 191 11.52 -13.11 8.96
C ASP A 191 12.46 -12.42 7.96
N ASN A 192 12.04 -12.30 6.71
CA ASN A 192 12.71 -11.49 5.70
C ASN A 192 12.20 -10.04 5.69
N GLY A 193 11.24 -9.69 6.55
CA GLY A 193 10.44 -8.45 6.49
C GLY A 193 10.92 -7.28 7.32
#